data_AF-A0A1I0A850-F1
#
_entry.id   AF-A0A1I0A850-F1
#
_cell.length_a   1.000
_cell.length_b   1.000
_cell.length_c   1.000
_cell.angle_alpha   90.00
_cell.angle_beta   90.00
_cell.angle_gamma   90.00
#
_symmetry.space_group_name_H-M   'P 1'
#
loop_
_entity.id
_entity.type
_entity.pdbx_description
1 polymer ?
#
loop_
_entity_poly.entity_id
_entity_poly.type
_entity_poly.pdbx_seq_one_letter_code
_entity_poly.pdbx_strand_id
1 'polypeptide(L)'
;MRTFKYKDYEITVHTEPKYNPNSMDNLPYDKVIPIDVPFDDFNTCFSLNIEKDGESTSVLIIAPHYISVESCVLPHEKGLFMLLDNFVCLFDVEAKEIVKKVDLEPYGTTERPYIYGEDYIIHGEMNIYRVSKNLEIKWQYSGRDIWERYRGPEPAFEMKEDRICLYDFMDNYYELDYDGNLIFEKENPYQVNPYIGKKQANNEQKRPDDSIKLREYRNGTRNPLRLLSRFFKGRNS
;
A
#
# COMPACT_ATOMS: atom_id res chain seq x y z
N MET A 1 12.70 -11.19 -7.20
CA MET A 1 12.88 -12.55 -6.65
C MET A 1 13.56 -12.42 -5.30
N ARG A 2 13.02 -13.06 -4.26
CA ARG A 2 13.62 -13.11 -2.91
C ARG A 2 13.56 -14.54 -2.40
N THR A 3 14.57 -14.96 -1.65
CA THR A 3 14.65 -16.30 -1.09
C THR A 3 14.81 -16.22 0.43
N PHE A 4 14.04 -17.04 1.14
CA PHE A 4 14.05 -17.17 2.59
C PHE A 4 14.40 -18.61 2.96
N LYS A 5 15.06 -18.78 4.10
CA LYS A 5 15.29 -20.10 4.70
C LYS A 5 14.50 -20.20 5.99
N TYR A 6 13.75 -21.29 6.13
CA TYR A 6 13.00 -21.61 7.34
C TYR A 6 13.18 -23.08 7.65
N LYS A 7 13.91 -23.41 8.73
CA LYS A 7 14.38 -24.78 8.99
C LYS A 7 15.09 -25.33 7.73
N ASP A 8 14.61 -26.46 7.21
CA ASP A 8 15.13 -27.13 6.01
C ASP A 8 14.37 -26.72 4.73
N TYR A 9 13.46 -25.74 4.82
CA TYR A 9 12.75 -25.20 3.68
C TYR A 9 13.52 -24.04 3.04
N GLU A 10 13.60 -24.05 1.72
CA GLU A 10 13.98 -22.90 0.90
C GLU A 10 12.73 -22.33 0.21
N ILE A 11 12.45 -21.05 0.43
CA ILE A 11 11.20 -20.43 -0.04
C ILE A 11 11.56 -19.27 -0.95
N THR A 12 11.20 -19.36 -2.23
CA THR A 12 11.44 -18.30 -3.20
C THR A 12 10.15 -17.61 -3.61
N VAL A 13 10.16 -16.28 -3.58
CA VAL A 13 9.02 -15.42 -3.92
C VAL A 13 9.20 -14.85 -5.32
N HIS A 14 8.22 -15.09 -6.19
CA HIS A 14 8.19 -14.61 -7.57
C HIS A 14 6.95 -13.78 -7.85
N THR A 15 7.12 -12.67 -8.56
CA THR A 15 5.97 -11.97 -9.15
C THR A 15 5.38 -12.83 -10.26
N GLU A 16 4.05 -12.96 -10.28
CA GLU A 16 3.32 -13.80 -11.22
C GLU A 16 2.46 -12.94 -12.15
N PRO A 17 2.12 -13.44 -13.36
CA PRO A 17 1.11 -12.81 -14.20
C PRO A 17 -0.26 -12.83 -13.52
N LYS A 18 -1.21 -12.07 -14.07
CA LYS A 18 -2.60 -12.08 -13.59
C LYS A 18 -3.18 -13.49 -13.67
N TYR A 19 -3.91 -13.88 -12.62
CA TYR A 19 -4.59 -15.16 -12.54
C TYR A 19 -6.09 -15.00 -12.81
N ASN A 20 -6.64 -15.83 -13.70
CA ASN A 20 -8.08 -15.87 -13.98
C ASN A 20 -8.59 -17.30 -13.82
N PRO A 21 -9.48 -17.60 -12.85
CA PRO A 21 -9.91 -18.98 -12.58
C PRO A 21 -10.61 -19.67 -13.77
N ASN A 22 -11.08 -18.91 -14.76
CA ASN A 22 -11.72 -19.43 -15.97
C ASN A 22 -10.79 -19.48 -17.19
N SER A 23 -9.50 -19.17 -17.01
CA SER A 23 -8.49 -19.21 -18.07
C SER A 23 -7.74 -20.53 -18.09
N MET A 24 -7.58 -21.10 -19.28
CA MET A 24 -6.69 -22.26 -19.52
C MET A 24 -5.22 -21.86 -19.59
N ASP A 25 -4.92 -20.56 -19.68
CA ASP A 25 -3.55 -20.03 -19.81
C ASP A 25 -2.85 -19.80 -18.47
N ASN A 26 -3.52 -20.08 -17.33
CA ASN A 26 -2.88 -19.97 -16.03
C ASN A 26 -1.71 -20.96 -15.92
N LEU A 27 -0.64 -20.51 -15.28
CA LEU A 27 0.41 -21.41 -14.85
C LEU A 27 -0.15 -22.42 -13.83
N PRO A 28 0.36 -23.66 -13.82
CA PRO A 28 -0.03 -24.63 -12.81
C PRO A 28 0.55 -24.23 -11.45
N TYR A 29 -0.29 -24.22 -10.42
CA TYR A 29 0.12 -24.07 -9.03
C TYR A 29 -0.51 -25.19 -8.20
N ASP A 30 0.23 -25.69 -7.21
CA ASP A 30 -0.26 -26.76 -6.33
C ASP A 30 -1.37 -26.26 -5.39
N LYS A 31 -1.31 -24.96 -5.04
CA LYS A 31 -2.34 -24.29 -4.23
C LYS A 31 -2.51 -22.84 -4.67
N VAL A 32 -3.75 -22.35 -4.62
CA VAL A 32 -4.10 -20.95 -4.90
C VAL A 32 -4.82 -20.38 -3.69
N ILE A 33 -4.36 -19.24 -3.19
CA ILE A 33 -4.88 -18.58 -2.00
C ILE A 33 -5.28 -17.13 -2.35
N PRO A 34 -6.58 -16.85 -2.56
CA PRO A 34 -7.07 -15.48 -2.68
C PRO A 34 -7.24 -14.81 -1.32
N ILE A 35 -6.86 -13.54 -1.21
CA ILE A 35 -6.96 -12.72 0.01
C ILE A 35 -8.09 -11.71 -0.14
N ASP A 36 -9.30 -12.10 0.27
CA ASP A 36 -10.50 -11.24 0.31
C ASP A 36 -10.76 -10.42 -0.96
N VAL A 37 -10.35 -10.95 -2.12
CA VAL A 37 -10.48 -10.26 -3.41
C VAL A 37 -11.45 -10.94 -4.35
N PRO A 38 -12.25 -10.18 -5.12
CA PRO A 38 -12.81 -10.68 -6.37
C PRO A 38 -11.66 -10.86 -7.38
N PHE A 39 -11.78 -11.84 -8.28
CA PHE A 39 -10.81 -12.02 -9.35
C PHE A 39 -10.99 -10.92 -10.40
N ASP A 40 -10.29 -9.79 -10.25
CA ASP A 40 -10.32 -8.68 -11.19
C ASP A 40 -8.91 -8.14 -11.53
N ASP A 41 -8.89 -7.11 -12.38
CA ASP A 41 -7.66 -6.54 -12.93
C ASP A 41 -6.81 -5.78 -11.89
N PHE A 42 -7.31 -5.53 -10.68
CA PHE A 42 -6.61 -4.75 -9.66
C PHE A 42 -5.79 -5.59 -8.68
N ASN A 43 -5.82 -6.93 -8.79
CA ASN A 43 -5.08 -7.80 -7.86
C ASN A 43 -3.60 -7.97 -8.20
N THR A 44 -2.74 -8.09 -7.20
CA THR A 44 -1.36 -8.55 -7.38
C THR A 44 -1.27 -10.06 -7.18
N CYS A 45 -0.55 -10.74 -8.08
CA CYS A 45 -0.28 -12.17 -8.01
C CYS A 45 1.21 -12.40 -7.76
N PHE A 46 1.54 -13.26 -6.80
CA PHE A 46 2.91 -13.73 -6.59
C PHE A 46 2.89 -15.16 -6.05
N SER A 47 3.91 -15.94 -6.37
CA SER A 47 4.04 -17.32 -5.91
C SER A 47 5.07 -17.44 -4.80
N LEU A 48 4.83 -18.41 -3.92
CA LEU A 48 5.79 -18.97 -2.97
C LEU A 48 6.17 -20.36 -3.50
N ASN A 49 7.38 -20.48 -4.02
CA ASN A 49 7.98 -21.78 -4.37
C ASN A 49 8.72 -22.30 -3.14
N ILE A 50 8.21 -23.39 -2.56
CA ILE A 50 8.65 -23.96 -1.30
C ILE A 50 9.34 -25.28 -1.59
N GLU A 51 10.65 -25.33 -1.40
CA GLU A 51 11.47 -26.51 -1.62
C GLU A 51 11.91 -27.13 -0.30
N LYS A 52 11.81 -28.46 -0.21
CA LYS A 52 12.35 -29.26 0.90
C LYS A 52 12.66 -30.67 0.42
N ASP A 53 13.84 -31.17 0.76
CA ASP A 53 14.28 -32.55 0.48
C ASP A 53 14.16 -32.96 -1.02
N GLY A 54 14.27 -31.98 -1.93
CA GLY A 54 14.13 -32.19 -3.38
C GLY A 54 12.68 -32.19 -3.89
N GLU A 55 11.69 -32.07 -3.00
CA GLU A 55 10.29 -31.81 -3.37
C GLU A 55 10.06 -30.30 -3.44
N SER A 56 9.29 -29.85 -4.43
CA SER A 56 8.91 -28.45 -4.61
C SER A 56 7.40 -28.34 -4.62
N THR A 57 6.87 -27.34 -3.90
CA THR A 57 5.45 -26.97 -3.94
C THR A 57 5.32 -25.50 -4.26
N SER A 58 4.47 -25.19 -5.22
CA SER A 58 4.16 -23.84 -5.68
C SER A 58 2.81 -23.38 -5.10
N VAL A 59 2.82 -22.26 -4.38
CA VAL A 59 1.61 -21.65 -3.81
C VAL A 59 1.42 -20.27 -4.40
N LEU A 60 0.35 -20.06 -5.15
CA LEU A 60 -0.03 -18.75 -5.66
C LEU A 60 -0.80 -17.96 -4.58
N ILE A 61 -0.35 -16.75 -4.30
CA ILE A 61 -1.07 -15.76 -3.51
C ILE A 61 -1.67 -14.71 -4.45
N ILE A 62 -2.97 -14.45 -4.30
CA ILE A 62 -3.69 -13.42 -5.05
C ILE A 62 -4.19 -12.40 -4.02
N ALA A 63 -3.61 -11.22 -4.03
CA ALA A 63 -3.83 -10.20 -3.02
C ALA A 63 -4.38 -8.90 -3.61
N PRO A 64 -5.05 -8.05 -2.81
CA PRO A 64 -5.67 -6.84 -3.30
C PRO A 64 -4.64 -5.84 -3.77
N HIS A 65 -5.03 -5.03 -4.75
CA HIS A 65 -4.31 -3.81 -5.14
C HIS A 65 -2.82 -4.03 -5.47
N TYR A 66 -2.04 -2.95 -5.50
CA TYR A 66 -0.62 -2.98 -5.82
C TYR A 66 0.19 -3.34 -4.58
N ILE A 67 0.84 -4.50 -4.61
CA ILE A 67 1.74 -4.95 -3.54
C ILE A 67 3.17 -4.98 -4.06
N SER A 68 4.10 -4.41 -3.29
CA SER A 68 5.52 -4.56 -3.56
C SER A 68 5.99 -5.96 -3.16
N VAL A 69 5.96 -6.91 -4.11
CA VAL A 69 6.41 -8.31 -3.92
C VAL A 69 7.84 -8.40 -3.36
N GLU A 70 8.67 -7.41 -3.63
CA GLU A 70 10.05 -7.34 -3.14
C GLU A 70 10.16 -7.07 -1.64
N SER A 71 9.12 -6.52 -1.02
CA SER A 71 9.18 -6.07 0.37
C SER A 71 8.00 -6.51 1.24
N CYS A 72 6.94 -7.09 0.66
CA CYS A 72 5.77 -7.52 1.40
C CYS A 72 5.99 -8.76 2.27
N VAL A 73 7.00 -9.58 1.99
CA VAL A 73 7.29 -10.82 2.73
C VAL A 73 8.51 -10.64 3.62
N LEU A 74 8.37 -11.02 4.89
CA LEU A 74 9.42 -11.07 5.89
C LEU A 74 9.50 -12.46 6.56
N PRO A 75 10.67 -12.87 7.05
CA PRO A 75 10.78 -14.08 7.85
C PRO A 75 9.96 -13.98 9.16
N HIS A 76 9.43 -15.10 9.60
CA HIS A 76 8.71 -15.26 10.86
C HIS A 76 9.09 -16.60 11.53
N GLU A 77 8.99 -16.70 12.85
CA GLU A 77 9.42 -17.88 13.64
C GLU A 77 8.73 -19.20 13.22
N LYS A 78 7.57 -19.12 12.57
CA LYS A 78 6.79 -20.28 12.11
C LYS A 78 6.60 -20.33 10.59
N GLY A 79 7.32 -19.50 9.84
CA GLY A 79 7.17 -19.40 8.39
C GLY A 79 7.42 -17.98 7.91
N LEU A 80 6.37 -17.34 7.39
CA LEU A 80 6.47 -15.99 6.81
C LEU A 80 5.43 -15.04 7.40
N PHE A 81 5.86 -13.79 7.58
CA PHE A 81 4.98 -12.64 7.74
C PHE A 81 4.76 -12.00 6.37
N MET A 82 3.53 -11.58 6.07
CA MET A 82 3.20 -10.93 4.81
C MET A 82 2.34 -9.67 5.05
N LEU A 83 2.69 -8.56 4.39
CA LEU A 83 1.87 -7.36 4.27
C LEU A 83 1.21 -7.33 2.89
N LEU A 84 -0.09 -7.59 2.83
CA LEU A 84 -0.86 -7.77 1.60
C LEU A 84 -1.95 -6.70 1.54
N ASP A 85 -1.61 -5.55 0.97
CA ASP A 85 -2.44 -4.34 1.01
C ASP A 85 -2.73 -3.97 2.47
N ASN A 86 -3.98 -3.90 2.91
CA ASN A 86 -4.29 -3.56 4.31
C ASN A 86 -4.19 -4.75 5.28
N PHE A 87 -3.92 -5.95 4.77
CA PHE A 87 -3.86 -7.15 5.59
C PHE A 87 -2.44 -7.51 6.01
N VAL A 88 -2.27 -7.86 7.28
CA VAL A 88 -1.10 -8.61 7.74
C VAL A 88 -1.46 -10.07 7.93
N CYS A 89 -0.60 -10.95 7.43
CA CYS A 89 -0.83 -12.39 7.40
C CYS A 89 0.37 -13.16 7.95
N LEU A 90 0.10 -14.27 8.63
CA LEU A 90 1.09 -15.30 8.93
C LEU A 90 0.85 -16.51 8.03
N PHE A 91 1.86 -16.88 7.25
CA PHE A 91 1.87 -18.07 6.42
C PHE A 91 2.68 -19.17 7.10
N ASP A 92 2.03 -20.31 7.31
CA ASP A 92 2.66 -21.55 7.77
C ASP A 92 3.20 -22.31 6.56
N VAL A 93 4.51 -22.54 6.55
CA VAL A 93 5.21 -23.16 5.42
C VAL A 93 4.95 -24.66 5.35
N GLU A 94 4.71 -25.33 6.47
CA GLU A 94 4.49 -26.77 6.52
C GLU A 94 3.07 -27.10 6.04
N ALA A 95 2.08 -26.39 6.58
CA ALA A 95 0.66 -26.50 6.22
C ALA A 95 0.33 -25.80 4.89
N LYS A 96 1.23 -24.93 4.41
CA LYS A 96 1.13 -24.18 3.15
C LYS A 96 -0.14 -23.33 3.13
N GLU A 97 -0.43 -22.65 4.23
CA GLU A 97 -1.66 -21.89 4.42
C GLU A 97 -1.46 -20.63 5.25
N ILE A 98 -2.40 -19.71 5.13
CA ILE A 98 -2.46 -18.53 5.99
C ILE A 98 -3.19 -18.92 7.27
N VAL A 99 -2.46 -18.96 8.37
CA VAL A 99 -2.97 -19.39 9.69
C VAL A 99 -3.53 -18.23 10.51
N LYS A 100 -3.13 -17.00 10.18
CA LYS A 100 -3.66 -15.78 10.80
C LYS A 100 -3.66 -14.64 9.79
N LYS A 101 -4.72 -13.82 9.84
CA LYS A 101 -4.90 -12.62 9.04
C LYS A 101 -5.57 -11.54 9.89
N VAL A 102 -5.10 -10.29 9.78
CA VAL A 102 -5.67 -9.12 10.46
C VAL A 102 -5.71 -7.97 9.45
N ASP A 103 -6.84 -7.25 9.39
CA ASP A 103 -6.98 -5.99 8.66
C ASP A 103 -6.48 -4.83 9.55
N LEU A 104 -5.63 -3.97 9.02
CA LEU A 104 -5.09 -2.81 9.73
C LEU A 104 -5.98 -1.57 9.65
N GLU A 105 -6.98 -1.58 8.77
CA GLU A 105 -7.90 -0.45 8.51
C GLU A 105 -7.20 0.93 8.41
N PRO A 106 -6.19 1.09 7.53
CA PRO A 106 -5.44 2.33 7.44
C PRO A 106 -6.23 3.49 6.82
N TYR A 107 -5.80 4.70 7.16
CA TYR A 107 -6.06 5.87 6.34
C TYR A 107 -5.09 5.83 5.14
N GLY A 108 -5.62 5.51 3.96
CA GLY A 108 -4.81 5.32 2.74
C GLY A 108 -4.41 3.86 2.54
N THR A 109 -3.25 3.61 1.93
CA THR A 109 -2.68 2.27 1.70
C THR A 109 -1.56 1.94 2.68
N THR A 110 -1.20 0.66 2.82
CA THR A 110 0.08 0.29 3.45
C THR A 110 1.18 0.13 2.40
N GLU A 111 2.41 0.42 2.77
CA GLU A 111 3.53 0.45 1.82
C GLU A 111 4.55 -0.66 2.11
N ARG A 112 5.08 -0.70 3.35
CA ARG A 112 6.19 -1.59 3.66
C ARG A 112 6.24 -2.01 5.14
N PRO A 113 6.49 -3.31 5.40
CA PRO A 113 6.80 -3.79 6.74
C PRO A 113 8.31 -3.79 7.01
N TYR A 114 8.67 -3.64 8.28
CA TYR A 114 10.05 -3.66 8.79
C TYR A 114 10.11 -4.52 10.06
N ILE A 115 11.18 -5.29 10.22
CA ILE A 115 11.41 -6.06 11.45
C ILE A 115 11.86 -5.11 12.57
N TYR A 116 11.24 -5.23 13.74
CA TYR A 116 11.63 -4.49 14.95
C TYR A 116 11.59 -5.41 16.18
N GLY A 117 12.75 -5.96 16.55
CA GLY A 117 12.83 -7.00 17.58
C GLY A 117 12.05 -8.25 17.13
N GLU A 118 11.06 -8.66 17.94
CA GLU A 118 10.09 -9.69 17.55
C GLU A 118 8.84 -9.12 16.89
N ASP A 119 8.66 -7.80 16.89
CA ASP A 119 7.50 -7.14 16.30
C ASP A 119 7.81 -6.67 14.87
N TYR A 120 6.82 -6.02 14.27
CA TYR A 120 6.90 -5.39 12.96
C TYR A 120 6.50 -3.92 13.07
N ILE A 121 7.26 -3.04 12.43
CA ILE A 121 6.83 -1.67 12.13
C ILE A 121 6.27 -1.67 10.71
N ILE A 122 5.09 -1.09 10.52
CA ILE A 122 4.44 -0.99 9.22
C ILE A 122 4.30 0.48 8.87
N HIS A 123 4.93 0.85 7.76
CA HIS A 123 4.77 2.14 7.13
C HIS A 123 3.62 2.04 6.12
N GLY A 124 2.57 2.84 6.34
CA GLY A 124 1.54 3.12 5.35
C GLY A 124 1.52 4.58 4.96
N GLU A 125 0.59 4.95 4.09
CA GLU A 125 0.48 6.27 3.48
C GLU A 125 0.24 7.37 4.54
N MET A 126 -0.66 7.17 5.49
CA MET A 126 -0.87 8.13 6.58
C MET A 126 -0.60 7.56 7.97
N ASN A 127 -0.32 6.26 8.06
CA ASN A 127 -0.23 5.54 9.33
C ASN A 127 1.10 4.83 9.52
N ILE A 128 1.61 4.89 10.75
CA ILE A 128 2.66 4.00 11.23
C ILE A 128 2.04 3.07 12.28
N TYR A 129 2.29 1.78 12.16
CA TYR A 129 1.86 0.78 13.13
C TYR A 129 3.04 0.08 13.76
N ARG A 130 2.87 -0.34 15.02
CA ARG A 130 3.63 -1.45 15.58
C ARG A 130 2.71 -2.64 15.78
N VAL A 131 3.06 -3.75 15.14
CA VAL A 131 2.29 -5.00 15.15
C VAL A 131 3.14 -6.09 15.78
N SER A 132 2.58 -6.82 16.74
CA SER A 132 3.29 -7.91 17.41
C SER A 132 3.57 -9.08 16.46
N LYS A 133 4.48 -10.00 16.83
CA LYS A 133 4.66 -11.26 16.07
C LYS A 133 3.37 -12.05 15.87
N ASN A 134 2.42 -11.91 16.79
CA ASN A 134 1.13 -12.56 16.72
C ASN A 134 0.09 -11.71 15.97
N LEU A 135 0.48 -10.68 15.23
CA LEU A 135 -0.41 -9.76 14.51
C LEU A 135 -1.33 -8.91 15.40
N GLU A 136 -0.97 -8.65 16.66
CA GLU A 136 -1.73 -7.73 17.51
C GLU A 136 -1.22 -6.30 17.29
N ILE A 137 -2.11 -5.36 17.00
CA ILE A 137 -1.75 -3.94 16.90
C ILE A 137 -1.42 -3.42 18.30
N LYS A 138 -0.15 -3.07 18.53
CA LYS A 138 0.31 -2.49 19.80
C LYS A 138 0.00 -1.01 19.88
N TRP A 139 0.26 -0.29 18.80
CA TRP A 139 -0.08 1.12 18.65
C TRP A 139 -0.15 1.50 17.17
N GLN A 140 -0.81 2.64 16.92
CA GLN A 140 -0.91 3.30 15.62
C GLN A 140 -0.69 4.79 15.82
N TYR A 141 0.05 5.40 14.90
CA TYR A 141 0.24 6.84 14.80
C TYR A 141 -0.24 7.34 13.43
N SER A 142 -0.83 8.54 13.39
CA SER A 142 -1.28 9.19 12.15
C SER A 142 -0.66 10.58 12.03
N GLY A 143 -0.21 10.93 10.84
CA GLY A 143 0.30 12.26 10.52
C GLY A 143 -0.80 13.27 10.21
N ARG A 144 -0.39 14.52 9.93
CA ARG A 144 -1.29 15.55 9.39
C ARG A 144 -1.62 15.32 7.92
N ASP A 145 -0.71 14.69 7.19
CA ASP A 145 -0.77 14.43 5.75
C ASP A 145 -0.03 13.11 5.45
N ILE A 146 0.07 12.75 4.18
CA ILE A 146 0.71 11.50 3.73
C ILE A 146 2.22 11.51 4.00
N TRP A 147 2.79 10.36 4.37
CA TRP A 147 4.20 10.08 4.60
C TRP A 147 4.97 9.90 3.28
N GLU A 148 4.86 10.90 2.42
CA GLU A 148 5.60 11.01 1.17
C GLU A 148 6.32 12.36 1.19
N ARG A 149 7.54 12.44 0.65
CA ARG A 149 8.31 13.67 0.71
C ARG A 149 8.62 14.19 -0.67
N TYR A 150 8.00 15.30 -1.02
CA TYR A 150 8.19 15.93 -2.32
C TYR A 150 9.51 16.71 -2.45
N ARG A 151 10.07 17.22 -1.35
CA ARG A 151 11.27 18.09 -1.38
C ARG A 151 12.33 17.64 -0.39
N GLY A 152 13.59 17.80 -0.79
CA GLY A 152 14.74 17.55 0.07
C GLY A 152 15.34 16.15 -0.12
N PRO A 153 16.56 15.92 0.41
CA PRO A 153 17.29 14.69 0.18
C PRO A 153 16.96 13.56 1.17
N GLU A 154 16.44 13.87 2.36
CA GLU A 154 16.13 12.84 3.37
C GLU A 154 14.83 12.08 3.04
N PRO A 155 14.71 10.78 3.35
CA PRO A 155 13.52 10.00 3.06
C PRO A 155 12.31 10.42 3.89
N ALA A 156 11.10 10.12 3.40
CA ALA A 156 9.86 10.37 4.13
C ALA A 156 9.71 9.51 5.39
N PHE A 157 10.32 8.33 5.41
CA PHE A 157 10.31 7.38 6.52
C PHE A 157 11.72 6.83 6.75
N GLU A 158 12.21 6.90 8.00
CA GLU A 158 13.48 6.30 8.41
C GLU A 158 13.38 5.76 9.84
N MET A 159 13.76 4.49 10.03
CA MET A 159 13.97 3.91 11.36
C MET A 159 15.43 4.11 11.78
N LYS A 160 15.65 4.82 12.90
CA LYS A 160 16.95 4.99 13.55
C LYS A 160 17.05 4.10 14.78
N GLU A 161 18.21 4.09 15.44
CA GLU A 161 18.43 3.24 16.63
C GLU A 161 17.43 3.51 17.77
N ASP A 162 17.07 4.77 17.99
CA ASP A 162 16.27 5.24 19.13
C ASP A 162 14.88 5.79 18.75
N ARG A 163 14.61 6.01 17.46
CA ARG A 163 13.39 6.68 16.99
C ARG A 163 13.04 6.38 15.54
N ILE A 164 11.82 6.72 15.17
CA ILE A 164 11.33 6.76 13.79
C ILE A 164 11.24 8.22 13.37
N CYS A 165 11.88 8.57 12.25
CA CYS A 165 11.84 9.91 11.66
C CYS A 165 10.88 9.92 10.48
N LEU A 166 9.99 10.91 10.44
CA LEU A 166 8.97 11.04 9.40
C LEU A 166 8.96 12.44 8.82
N TYR A 167 8.76 12.53 7.52
CA TYR A 167 8.33 13.74 6.82
C TYR A 167 7.00 13.48 6.13
N ASP A 168 6.06 14.41 6.28
CA ASP A 168 4.84 14.41 5.49
C ASP A 168 5.00 15.20 4.18
N PHE A 169 3.98 15.14 3.32
CA PHE A 169 3.96 15.79 2.01
C PHE A 169 4.14 17.31 2.03
N MET A 170 3.84 17.92 3.17
CA MET A 170 4.01 19.35 3.41
C MET A 170 5.38 19.70 4.02
N ASP A 171 6.30 18.73 4.08
CA ASP A 171 7.61 18.77 4.74
C ASP A 171 7.52 19.08 6.25
N ASN A 172 6.40 18.78 6.92
CA ASN A 172 6.41 18.78 8.38
C ASN A 172 7.21 17.56 8.86
N TYR A 173 7.96 17.73 9.95
CA TYR A 173 8.86 16.72 10.48
C TYR A 173 8.37 16.19 11.82
N TYR A 174 8.50 14.89 12.02
CA TYR A 174 8.09 14.18 13.23
C TYR A 174 9.17 13.19 13.64
N GLU A 175 9.35 13.03 14.94
CA GLU A 175 10.09 11.93 15.53
C GLU A 175 9.18 11.18 16.51
N LEU A 176 9.07 9.87 16.32
CA LEU A 176 8.35 8.97 17.23
C LEU A 176 9.35 8.10 17.98
N ASP A 177 9.08 7.81 19.25
CA ASP A 177 9.72 6.67 19.90
C ASP A 177 9.08 5.34 19.43
N TYR A 178 9.69 4.22 19.80
CA TYR A 178 9.19 2.89 19.42
C TYR A 178 7.97 2.41 20.22
N ASP A 179 7.53 3.19 21.21
CA ASP A 179 6.27 2.99 21.94
C ASP A 179 5.12 3.81 21.32
N GLY A 180 5.38 4.52 20.22
CA GLY A 180 4.40 5.23 19.43
C GLY A 180 4.14 6.66 19.91
N ASN A 181 4.96 7.18 20.84
CA ASN A 181 4.81 8.53 21.34
C ASN A 181 5.55 9.51 20.44
N LEU A 182 4.91 10.65 20.16
CA LEU A 182 5.55 11.79 19.52
C LEU A 182 6.55 12.43 20.49
N ILE A 183 7.83 12.41 20.14
CA ILE A 183 8.91 13.00 20.95
C ILE A 183 9.36 14.36 20.42
N PHE A 184 9.20 14.61 19.12
CA PHE A 184 9.49 15.90 18.50
C PHE A 184 8.60 16.13 17.27
N GLU A 185 8.15 17.37 17.09
CA GLU A 185 7.54 17.80 15.84
C GLU A 185 8.04 19.19 15.44
N LYS A 186 8.10 19.41 14.12
CA LYS A 186 8.41 20.71 13.54
C LYS A 186 7.57 20.91 12.28
N GLU A 187 6.68 21.89 12.35
CA GLU A 187 5.91 22.32 11.19
C GLU A 187 6.80 23.06 10.18
N ASN A 188 6.52 22.87 8.91
CA ASN A 188 7.14 23.66 7.85
C ASN A 188 6.55 25.09 7.86
N PRO A 189 7.33 26.15 8.16
CA PRO A 189 6.81 27.50 8.19
C PRO A 189 6.45 28.04 6.80
N TYR A 190 6.86 27.34 5.74
CA TYR A 190 6.58 27.68 4.35
C TYR A 190 5.56 26.72 3.74
N GLN A 191 4.51 26.35 4.48
CA GLN A 191 3.35 25.63 3.96
C GLN A 191 2.69 26.43 2.80
N VAL A 192 3.27 26.33 1.62
CA VAL A 192 2.64 26.71 0.37
C VAL A 192 1.92 25.46 -0.08
N ASN A 193 0.60 25.46 0.02
CA ASN A 193 -0.22 24.34 -0.44
C ASN A 193 0.23 23.96 -1.88
N PRO A 194 0.84 22.79 -2.09
CA PRO A 194 1.34 22.39 -3.42
C PRO A 194 0.20 22.17 -4.41
N TYR A 195 -1.04 21.97 -3.93
CA TYR A 195 -2.26 21.93 -4.73
C TYR A 195 -2.75 23.31 -5.17
N ILE A 196 -2.21 24.41 -4.62
CA ILE A 196 -2.46 25.79 -5.05
C ILE A 196 -1.25 26.28 -5.85
N GLY A 197 -1.13 25.82 -7.11
CA GLY A 197 0.04 26.14 -7.92
C GLY A 197 -0.11 25.97 -9.43
N LYS A 198 -1.10 26.62 -10.06
CA LYS A 198 -1.05 27.20 -11.45
C LYS A 198 -2.39 27.81 -11.86
N LYS A 199 -2.77 28.96 -11.28
CA LYS A 199 -3.68 29.93 -11.92
C LYS A 199 -3.39 31.33 -11.38
N GLN A 200 -2.24 31.88 -11.76
CA GLN A 200 -2.01 33.34 -11.79
C GLN A 200 -0.70 33.61 -12.54
N ALA A 201 -0.73 33.36 -13.84
CA ALA A 201 0.19 34.02 -14.77
C ALA A 201 -0.53 34.09 -16.13
N ASN A 202 -0.86 35.31 -16.53
CA ASN A 202 -1.28 35.74 -17.86
C ASN A 202 -2.63 35.20 -18.39
N ASN A 203 -3.66 36.03 -18.24
CA ASN A 203 -4.43 36.50 -19.39
C ASN A 203 -5.26 37.72 -18.97
N GLU A 204 -4.66 38.90 -19.13
CA GLU A 204 -5.43 40.03 -19.65
C GLU A 204 -5.89 39.65 -21.06
N GLN A 205 -7.05 39.02 -21.16
CA GLN A 205 -7.81 39.03 -22.39
C GLN A 205 -9.25 39.31 -22.00
N LYS A 206 -9.66 40.56 -22.30
CA LYS A 206 -11.02 41.07 -22.14
C LYS A 206 -12.01 40.01 -22.63
N ARG A 207 -12.84 39.48 -21.72
CA ARG A 207 -14.03 38.72 -22.10
C ARG A 207 -15.14 39.72 -22.44
N PRO A 208 -15.84 39.56 -23.58
CA PRO A 208 -17.09 40.27 -23.82
C PRO A 208 -18.12 39.87 -22.75
N ASP A 209 -18.98 40.83 -22.43
CA ASP A 209 -20.13 40.70 -21.54
C ASP A 209 -21.06 39.56 -21.97
N ASP A 210 -21.07 38.47 -21.19
CA ASP A 210 -22.08 37.42 -21.26
C ASP A 210 -22.85 37.36 -19.93
N SER A 211 -23.50 38.48 -19.61
CA SER A 211 -24.57 38.57 -18.60
C SER A 211 -25.86 37.88 -19.04
N ILE A 212 -25.82 36.77 -19.79
CA ILE A 212 -27.02 35.99 -20.17
C ILE A 212 -26.66 34.50 -20.23
N LYS A 213 -26.82 33.77 -19.11
CA LYS A 213 -27.16 32.32 -19.02
C LYS A 213 -27.05 31.67 -17.63
N LEU A 214 -27.08 32.43 -16.55
CA LEU A 214 -27.07 31.88 -15.17
C LEU A 214 -28.47 31.80 -14.53
N ARG A 215 -29.52 31.45 -15.30
CA ARG A 215 -30.89 31.39 -14.78
C ARG A 215 -31.64 30.07 -14.89
N GLU A 216 -30.99 28.99 -15.33
CA GLU A 216 -31.66 27.67 -15.41
C GLU A 216 -30.80 26.54 -14.82
N TYR A 217 -30.46 26.61 -13.53
CA TYR A 217 -30.06 25.43 -12.75
C TYR A 217 -30.44 25.61 -11.28
N ARG A 218 -31.68 26.00 -11.03
CA ARG A 218 -32.38 25.70 -9.78
C ARG A 218 -33.62 24.92 -10.17
N ASN A 219 -33.52 23.59 -10.16
CA ASN A 219 -34.58 22.64 -9.79
C ASN A 219 -34.15 21.21 -10.15
N GLY A 220 -34.12 20.33 -9.15
CA GLY A 220 -34.45 18.90 -9.33
C GLY A 220 -33.31 17.93 -9.69
N THR A 221 -32.82 17.24 -8.66
CA THR A 221 -32.52 15.79 -8.64
C THR A 221 -31.80 15.15 -9.85
N ARG A 222 -30.51 14.77 -9.68
CA ARG A 222 -29.96 13.47 -10.14
C ARG A 222 -28.53 13.21 -9.63
N ASN A 223 -28.43 12.11 -8.88
CA ASN A 223 -27.33 11.13 -8.66
C ASN A 223 -25.94 11.41 -9.30
N PRO A 224 -24.82 11.43 -8.54
CA PRO A 224 -23.49 11.80 -9.04
C PRO A 224 -22.72 10.73 -9.84
N LEU A 225 -23.25 9.52 -10.08
CA LEU A 225 -22.54 8.45 -10.79
C LEU A 225 -22.62 8.49 -12.34
N ARG A 226 -22.49 9.68 -12.95
CA ARG A 226 -22.49 9.77 -14.44
C ARG A 226 -21.57 10.84 -15.02
N LEU A 227 -20.39 11.03 -14.43
CA LEU A 227 -19.37 11.97 -14.93
C LEU A 227 -18.05 11.32 -15.36
N LEU A 228 -17.97 9.99 -15.47
CA LEU A 228 -16.77 9.28 -15.94
C LEU A 228 -16.89 8.62 -17.32
N SER A 229 -17.98 8.81 -18.07
CA SER A 229 -18.15 8.18 -19.39
C SER A 229 -17.96 9.12 -20.60
N ARG A 230 -17.20 10.22 -20.47
CA ARG A 230 -16.97 11.17 -21.58
C ARG A 230 -15.50 11.42 -21.97
N PHE A 231 -14.54 10.70 -21.42
CA PHE A 231 -13.12 10.89 -21.75
C PHE A 231 -12.50 9.89 -22.73
N PHE A 232 -13.21 8.85 -23.18
CA PHE A 232 -12.72 7.96 -24.25
C PHE A 232 -13.73 7.81 -25.38
N LYS A 233 -13.78 8.82 -26.26
CA LYS A 233 -14.21 8.63 -27.64
C LYS A 233 -13.33 9.47 -28.56
N GLY A 234 -12.48 8.77 -29.30
CA GLY A 234 -12.04 9.19 -30.63
C GLY A 234 -10.59 9.65 -30.73
N ARG A 235 -9.74 8.77 -31.26
CA ARG A 235 -8.97 9.01 -32.50
C ARG A 235 -8.36 7.70 -33.00
N ASN A 236 -9.10 7.04 -33.88
CA ASN A 236 -8.53 6.22 -34.94
C ASN A 236 -8.55 7.10 -36.21
N SER A 237 -7.38 7.28 -36.80
CA SER A 237 -7.14 7.48 -38.23
C SER A 237 -5.65 7.28 -38.48
#